data_AF-A0ABD1UZ26-F1
#
_entry.id   AF-A0ABD1UZ26-F1
#
_cell.length_a   1.000
_cell.length_b   1.000
_cell.length_c   1.000
_cell.angle_alpha   90.00
_cell.angle_beta   90.00
_cell.angle_gamma   90.00
#
_symmetry.space_group_name_H-M   'P 1'
#
loop_
_entity.id
_entity.type
_entity.pdbx_description
1 polymer ?
#
loop_
_entity_poly.entity_id
_entity_poly.type
_entity_poly.pdbx_seq_one_letter_code
_entity_poly.pdbx_strand_id
1 'polypeptide(L)'
;MEDGISSFWGPVTSTHEWCEPNYVHSSYIAEFFNTISNVPCTILALIGLVNSLRQRFEKRFSVFHLSNMILAIGSMLYHATLQRLQQQGDETPMVWEMLHSIYILYSPDWHYRSTMPTFLFLYGTVFAIAHSQLRFDIGFKVHYALLCLLCIPRMYKYYIHTEDKSAKRLAKLYVATLLLGVCAG
;
A
#
# COMPACT_ATOMS: atom_id res chain seq x y z
N MET A 1 16.58 -24.41 23.39
CA MET A 1 17.22 -23.08 23.31
C MET A 1 17.59 -22.96 21.85
N GLU A 2 16.65 -22.52 21.02
CA GLU A 2 16.86 -22.48 19.57
C GLU A 2 17.79 -21.31 19.24
N ASP A 3 18.88 -21.62 18.55
CA ASP A 3 19.92 -20.72 18.08
C ASP A 3 19.36 -19.74 17.02
N GLY A 4 18.47 -18.85 17.44
CA GLY A 4 18.02 -17.73 16.63
C GLY A 4 19.14 -16.71 16.53
N ILE A 5 19.45 -16.27 15.30
CA ILE A 5 20.40 -15.21 15.04
C ILE A 5 19.99 -13.98 15.87
N SER A 6 20.93 -13.36 16.59
CA SER A 6 20.64 -12.18 17.40
C SER A 6 20.18 -11.01 16.52
N SER A 7 19.08 -10.36 16.94
CA SER A 7 18.56 -9.17 16.26
C SER A 7 19.57 -8.02 16.27
N PHE A 8 19.90 -7.49 15.09
CA PHE A 8 20.71 -6.27 14.96
C PHE A 8 19.95 -5.01 15.40
N TRP A 9 18.63 -4.95 15.18
CA TRP A 9 17.79 -3.77 15.40
C TRP A 9 17.25 -3.63 16.82
N GLY A 10 17.58 -4.56 17.71
CA GLY A 10 17.08 -4.63 19.08
C GLY A 10 15.80 -5.47 19.19
N PRO A 11 15.08 -5.38 20.32
CA PRO A 11 13.87 -6.17 20.54
C PRO A 11 12.76 -5.75 19.56
N VAL A 12 11.96 -6.71 19.13
CA VAL A 12 10.76 -6.47 18.32
C VAL A 12 9.78 -5.61 19.11
N THR A 13 9.29 -4.52 18.49
CA THR A 13 8.37 -3.56 19.13
C THR A 13 7.09 -3.31 18.33
N SER A 14 6.97 -3.96 17.16
CA SER A 14 5.75 -4.02 16.36
C SER A 14 4.61 -4.64 17.17
N THR A 15 3.39 -4.32 16.78
CA THR A 15 2.17 -4.83 17.44
C THR A 15 1.65 -6.11 16.80
N HIS A 16 2.15 -6.44 15.60
CA HIS A 16 1.74 -7.59 14.83
C HIS A 16 2.96 -8.45 14.46
N GLU A 17 2.81 -9.76 14.66
CA GLU A 17 3.75 -10.78 14.21
C GLU A 17 3.10 -11.47 13.00
N TRP A 18 3.82 -11.57 11.89
CA TRP A 18 3.33 -12.23 10.68
C TRP A 18 3.65 -13.74 10.71
N CYS A 19 3.30 -14.43 9.63
CA CYS A 19 3.52 -15.88 9.52
C CYS A 19 5.00 -16.27 9.30
N GLU A 20 5.86 -15.34 8.88
CA GLU A 20 7.29 -15.61 8.63
C GLU A 20 8.08 -15.55 9.95
N PRO A 21 8.89 -16.57 10.29
CA PRO A 21 9.68 -16.52 11.53
C PRO A 21 10.81 -15.49 11.46
N ASN A 22 11.01 -14.77 12.58
CA ASN A 22 11.95 -13.65 12.67
C ASN A 22 13.42 -14.08 12.67
N TYR A 23 14.26 -13.37 11.92
CA TYR A 23 15.73 -13.50 11.86
C TYR A 23 16.27 -14.89 11.47
N VAL A 24 15.54 -15.65 10.65
CA VAL A 24 15.97 -16.98 10.18
C VAL A 24 17.10 -16.90 9.16
N HIS A 25 17.02 -15.94 8.23
CA HIS A 25 17.94 -15.85 7.09
C HIS A 25 19.08 -14.83 7.29
N SER A 26 18.89 -13.83 8.16
CA SER A 26 19.87 -12.77 8.43
C SER A 26 19.63 -12.12 9.79
N SER A 27 20.69 -11.62 10.43
CA SER A 27 20.60 -10.77 11.64
C SER A 27 20.06 -9.37 11.36
N TYR A 28 20.14 -8.91 10.10
CA TYR A 28 19.77 -7.54 9.69
C TYR A 28 18.34 -7.42 9.16
N ILE A 29 17.75 -8.52 8.70
CA ILE A 29 16.41 -8.56 8.11
C ILE A 29 15.59 -9.57 8.91
N ALA A 30 14.60 -9.08 9.65
CA ALA A 30 13.75 -9.92 10.47
C ALA A 30 12.91 -10.89 9.63
N GLU A 31 12.14 -10.38 8.67
CA GLU A 31 11.31 -11.19 7.76
C GLU A 31 11.84 -11.04 6.33
N PHE A 32 12.59 -12.03 5.86
CA PHE A 32 13.36 -11.93 4.61
C PHE A 32 12.45 -11.98 3.38
N PHE A 33 11.51 -12.90 3.34
CA PHE A 33 10.60 -13.05 2.21
C PHE A 33 9.58 -11.91 2.16
N ASN A 34 9.07 -11.45 3.30
CA ASN A 34 8.21 -10.26 3.36
C ASN A 34 8.93 -8.97 2.96
N THR A 35 10.23 -8.86 3.24
CA THR A 35 11.04 -7.72 2.77
C THR A 35 11.26 -7.78 1.26
N ILE A 36 11.69 -8.93 0.71
CA ILE A 36 12.02 -9.05 -0.71
C ILE A 36 10.79 -9.01 -1.62
N SER A 37 9.64 -9.49 -1.15
CA SER A 37 8.39 -9.46 -1.91
C SER A 37 7.92 -8.04 -2.29
N ASN A 38 8.40 -7.02 -1.58
CA ASN A 38 8.15 -5.60 -1.87
C ASN A 38 9.06 -5.00 -2.96
N VAL A 39 10.15 -5.69 -3.34
CA VAL A 39 11.08 -5.22 -4.40
C VAL A 39 10.40 -5.12 -5.77
N PRO A 40 9.66 -6.15 -6.24
CA PRO A 40 8.88 -6.03 -7.47
C PRO A 40 7.89 -4.86 -7.47
N CYS A 41 7.20 -4.60 -6.35
CA CYS A 41 6.28 -3.47 -6.21
C CYS A 41 7.01 -2.12 -6.41
N THR A 42 8.18 -1.97 -5.77
CA THR A 42 9.03 -0.77 -5.93
C THR A 42 9.45 -0.56 -7.39
N ILE A 43 9.89 -1.62 -8.07
CA ILE A 43 10.32 -1.55 -9.49
C ILE A 43 9.13 -1.18 -10.39
N LEU A 44 7.97 -1.81 -10.21
CA LEU A 44 6.77 -1.53 -11.00
C LEU A 44 6.27 -0.10 -10.77
N ALA A 45 6.33 0.40 -9.54
CA ALA A 45 6.01 1.79 -9.21
C ALA A 45 6.95 2.78 -9.92
N LEU A 46 8.26 2.50 -9.95
CA LEU A 46 9.23 3.31 -10.68
C LEU A 46 8.96 3.31 -12.20
N ILE A 47 8.69 2.14 -12.79
CA ILE A 47 8.32 2.03 -14.21
C ILE A 47 7.06 2.85 -14.51
N GLY A 48 6.04 2.75 -13.64
CA GLY A 48 4.81 3.54 -13.72
C GLY A 48 5.07 5.04 -13.67
N LEU A 49 5.90 5.49 -12.73
CA LEU A 49 6.29 6.90 -12.60
C LEU A 49 7.00 7.41 -13.86
N VAL A 50 8.00 6.68 -14.35
CA VAL A 50 8.74 7.03 -15.57
C VAL A 50 7.80 7.11 -16.76
N ASN A 51 6.89 6.15 -16.92
CA ASN A 51 5.91 6.14 -18.01
C ASN A 51 4.92 7.30 -17.90
N SER A 52 4.41 7.59 -16.70
CA SER A 52 3.50 8.73 -16.45
C SER A 52 4.15 10.06 -16.84
N LEU A 53 5.41 10.27 -16.47
CA LEU A 53 6.17 11.47 -16.82
C LEU A 53 6.46 11.54 -18.33
N ARG A 54 6.86 10.43 -18.95
CA ARG A 54 7.16 10.36 -20.39
C ARG A 54 5.92 10.62 -21.25
N GLN A 55 4.78 10.07 -20.86
CA GLN A 55 3.51 10.23 -21.57
C GLN A 55 2.77 11.52 -21.18
N ARG A 56 3.32 12.31 -20.25
CA ARG A 56 2.75 13.57 -19.76
C ARG A 56 1.32 13.40 -19.23
N PHE A 57 1.08 12.31 -18.52
CA PHE A 57 -0.18 12.13 -17.81
C PHE A 57 -0.38 13.21 -16.74
N GLU A 58 -1.63 13.40 -16.32
CA GLU A 58 -1.95 14.33 -15.24
C GLU A 58 -1.11 14.02 -14.00
N LYS A 59 -0.63 15.06 -13.31
CA LYS A 59 0.29 14.93 -12.17
C LYS A 59 -0.18 13.96 -11.09
N ARG A 60 -1.49 13.78 -10.93
CA ARG A 60 -2.11 12.80 -10.00
C ARG A 60 -1.57 11.39 -10.21
N PHE A 61 -1.36 10.94 -11.45
CA PHE A 61 -0.84 9.61 -11.73
C PHE A 61 0.64 9.47 -11.37
N SER A 62 1.45 10.51 -11.61
CA SER A 62 2.85 10.52 -11.18
C SER A 62 2.97 10.51 -9.66
N VAL A 63 2.15 11.30 -8.95
CA VAL A 63 2.13 11.30 -7.48
C VAL A 63 1.68 9.93 -6.95
N PHE A 64 0.69 9.30 -7.57
CA PHE A 64 0.24 7.95 -7.21
C PHE A 64 1.36 6.91 -7.29
N HIS A 65 2.12 6.89 -8.39
CA HIS A 65 3.25 5.98 -8.53
C HIS A 65 4.40 6.29 -7.56
N LEU A 66 4.66 7.56 -7.29
CA LEU A 66 5.64 7.97 -6.27
C LEU A 66 5.20 7.50 -4.87
N SER A 67 3.92 7.66 -4.52
CA SER A 67 3.36 7.19 -3.25
C SER A 67 3.46 5.68 -3.10
N ASN A 68 3.16 4.91 -4.15
CA ASN A 68 3.32 3.45 -4.18
C ASN A 68 4.78 3.04 -3.90
N MET A 69 5.74 3.73 -4.51
CA MET A 69 7.16 3.47 -4.29
C MET A 69 7.58 3.76 -2.84
N ILE A 70 7.09 4.86 -2.24
CA ILE A 70 7.35 5.20 -0.84
C ILE A 70 6.75 4.14 0.10
N LEU A 71 5.51 3.70 -0.16
CA LEU A 71 4.86 2.65 0.63
C LEU A 71 5.65 1.33 0.56
N ALA A 72 6.03 0.88 -0.64
CA ALA A 72 6.79 -0.37 -0.79
C ALA A 72 8.13 -0.33 -0.04
N ILE A 73 8.85 0.81 -0.09
CA ILE A 73 10.09 1.01 0.68
C ILE A 73 9.80 1.03 2.19
N GLY A 74 8.71 1.69 2.62
CA GLY A 74 8.27 1.71 4.02
C GLY A 74 7.98 0.31 4.55
N SER A 75 7.27 -0.50 3.76
CA SER A 75 6.99 -1.90 4.05
C SER A 75 8.27 -2.74 4.16
N MET A 76 9.24 -2.55 3.26
CA MET A 76 10.55 -3.19 3.37
C MET A 76 11.26 -2.84 4.67
N LEU A 77 11.26 -1.56 5.07
CA LEU A 77 11.89 -1.12 6.32
C LEU A 77 11.15 -1.68 7.54
N TYR A 78 9.83 -1.80 7.48
CA TYR A 78 9.04 -2.44 8.52
C TYR A 78 9.39 -3.91 8.68
N HIS A 79 9.30 -4.71 7.62
CA HIS A 79 9.59 -6.15 7.68
C HIS A 79 11.07 -6.46 7.97
N ALA A 80 12.00 -5.57 7.62
CA ALA A 80 13.41 -5.74 7.97
C ALA A 80 13.69 -5.49 9.46
N THR A 81 12.95 -4.57 10.10
CA THR A 81 13.27 -4.08 11.45
C THR A 81 12.29 -4.52 12.54
N LEU A 82 11.03 -4.78 12.18
CA LEU A 82 9.88 -4.99 13.09
C LEU A 82 9.80 -3.94 14.20
N GLN A 83 10.18 -2.70 13.85
CA GLN A 83 10.10 -1.56 14.75
C GLN A 83 8.76 -0.83 14.61
N ARG A 84 8.24 -0.37 15.73
CA ARG A 84 6.93 0.32 15.79
C ARG A 84 6.85 1.57 14.92
N LEU A 85 7.93 2.36 14.87
CA LEU A 85 7.95 3.58 14.07
C LEU A 85 7.83 3.24 12.57
N GLN A 86 8.41 2.13 12.16
CA GLN A 86 8.42 1.64 10.79
C GLN A 86 7.08 0.99 10.46
N GLN A 87 6.42 0.33 11.43
CA GLN A 87 5.02 -0.09 11.29
C GLN A 87 4.12 1.10 10.95
N GLN A 88 4.27 2.24 11.65
CA GLN A 88 3.53 3.46 11.31
C GLN A 88 3.85 3.98 9.91
N GLY A 89 5.11 3.83 9.49
CA GLY A 89 5.60 4.16 8.15
C GLY A 89 5.11 3.22 7.04
N ASP A 90 4.49 2.09 7.39
CA ASP A 90 3.85 1.16 6.46
C ASP A 90 2.32 1.37 6.43
N GLU A 91 1.68 1.29 7.61
CA GLU A 91 0.22 1.38 7.74
C GLU A 91 -0.34 2.76 7.36
N THR A 92 0.34 3.84 7.74
CA THR A 92 -0.17 5.19 7.45
C THR A 92 -0.13 5.49 5.94
N PRO A 93 0.98 5.23 5.22
CA PRO A 93 1.00 5.40 3.77
C PRO A 93 0.00 4.54 3.00
N MET A 94 -0.37 3.34 3.48
CA MET A 94 -1.45 2.55 2.86
C MET A 94 -2.78 3.33 2.79
N VAL A 95 -3.15 4.03 3.87
CA VAL A 95 -4.37 4.87 3.87
C VAL A 95 -4.23 6.05 2.92
N TRP A 96 -3.08 6.72 2.91
CA TRP A 96 -2.82 7.81 1.97
C TRP A 96 -2.94 7.38 0.51
N GLU A 97 -2.45 6.18 0.19
CA GLU A 97 -2.56 5.61 -1.14
C GLU A 97 -4.03 5.34 -1.52
N MET A 98 -4.83 4.81 -0.60
CA MET A 98 -6.25 4.58 -0.83
C MET A 98 -7.03 5.89 -1.03
N LEU A 99 -6.73 6.93 -0.26
CA LEU A 99 -7.32 8.26 -0.46
C LEU A 99 -6.91 8.84 -1.82
N HIS A 100 -5.66 8.64 -2.25
CA HIS A 100 -5.21 9.03 -3.59
C HIS A 100 -5.99 8.25 -4.67
N SER A 101 -6.18 6.94 -4.48
CA SER A 101 -6.96 6.10 -5.40
C SER A 101 -8.40 6.61 -5.53
N ILE A 102 -9.04 6.95 -4.40
CA ILE A 102 -10.36 7.59 -4.38
C ILE A 102 -10.33 8.91 -5.16
N TYR A 103 -9.31 9.75 -4.94
CA TYR A 103 -9.13 10.99 -5.71
C TYR A 103 -9.08 10.72 -7.22
N ILE A 104 -8.27 9.76 -7.69
CA ILE A 104 -8.16 9.42 -9.11
C ILE A 104 -9.51 8.94 -9.66
N LEU A 105 -10.20 8.04 -8.93
CA LEU A 105 -11.42 7.39 -9.42
C LEU A 105 -12.65 8.27 -9.42
N TYR A 106 -12.78 9.18 -8.45
CA TYR A 106 -13.99 9.99 -8.29
C TYR A 106 -13.87 11.42 -8.80
N SER A 107 -12.65 11.96 -8.94
CA SER A 107 -12.46 13.35 -9.40
C SER A 107 -13.06 13.71 -10.76
N PRO A 108 -13.19 12.81 -11.77
CA PRO A 108 -13.80 13.20 -13.05
C PRO A 108 -15.28 13.60 -12.94
N ASP A 109 -16.03 13.02 -12.00
CA ASP A 109 -17.45 13.31 -11.81
C ASP A 109 -17.71 14.16 -10.54
N TRP A 110 -16.65 14.68 -9.91
CA TRP A 110 -16.78 15.44 -8.68
C TRP A 110 -17.19 16.89 -8.97
N HIS A 111 -18.37 17.29 -8.47
CA HIS A 111 -18.98 18.58 -8.78
C HIS A 111 -18.09 19.79 -8.45
N TYR A 112 -17.33 19.71 -7.35
CA TYR A 112 -16.41 20.78 -6.90
C TYR A 112 -14.95 20.34 -6.95
N ARG A 113 -14.34 20.40 -8.14
CA ARG A 113 -13.02 19.80 -8.44
C ARG A 113 -11.89 20.19 -7.48
N SER A 114 -11.94 21.36 -6.86
CA SER A 114 -10.92 21.83 -5.90
C SER A 114 -11.15 21.38 -4.45
N THR A 115 -12.35 20.97 -4.06
CA THR A 115 -12.66 20.66 -2.64
C THR A 115 -12.27 19.24 -2.24
N MET A 116 -12.36 18.31 -3.19
CA MET A 116 -12.04 16.89 -2.99
C MET A 116 -10.61 16.64 -2.49
N PRO A 117 -9.53 17.15 -3.14
CA PRO A 117 -8.17 16.88 -2.67
C PRO A 117 -7.92 17.49 -1.29
N THR A 118 -8.47 18.67 -1.00
CA THR A 118 -8.37 19.30 0.33
C THR A 118 -9.07 18.46 1.40
N PHE A 119 -10.29 17.99 1.12
CA PHE A 119 -11.02 17.12 2.04
C PHE A 119 -10.28 15.82 2.34
N LEU A 120 -9.79 15.14 1.30
CA LEU A 120 -9.04 13.89 1.45
C LEU A 120 -7.71 14.09 2.18
N PHE A 121 -7.03 15.22 1.95
CA PHE A 121 -5.81 15.57 2.67
C PHE A 121 -6.06 15.80 4.16
N LEU A 122 -7.11 16.55 4.50
CA LEU A 122 -7.51 16.77 5.90
C LEU A 122 -7.91 15.45 6.57
N TYR A 123 -8.69 14.62 5.87
CA TYR A 123 -9.07 13.29 6.34
C TYR A 123 -7.84 12.42 6.64
N GLY A 124 -6.90 12.31 5.70
CA GLY A 124 -5.66 11.53 5.86
C GLY A 124 -4.80 12.05 7.00
N THR A 125 -4.73 13.38 7.19
CA THR A 125 -3.97 14.01 8.28
C THR A 125 -4.59 13.67 9.64
N VAL A 126 -5.91 13.81 9.78
CA VAL A 126 -6.62 13.46 11.01
C VAL A 126 -6.46 11.97 11.31
N PHE A 127 -6.59 11.11 10.30
CA PHE A 127 -6.36 9.68 10.45
C PHE A 127 -4.94 9.38 10.93
N ALA A 128 -3.91 9.95 10.29
CA ALA A 128 -2.51 9.73 10.66
C ALA A 128 -2.23 10.14 12.12
N ILE A 129 -2.75 11.30 12.55
CA ILE A 129 -2.63 11.75 13.93
C ILE A 129 -3.34 10.77 14.87
N ALA A 130 -4.62 10.46 14.61
CA ALA A 130 -5.40 9.56 15.45
C ALA A 130 -4.76 8.17 15.55
N HIS A 131 -4.27 7.63 14.44
CA HIS A 131 -3.59 6.34 14.36
C HIS A 131 -2.29 6.34 15.19
N SER A 132 -1.49 7.41 15.11
CA SER A 132 -0.26 7.55 15.89
C SER A 132 -0.50 7.58 17.42
N GLN A 133 -1.63 8.15 17.86
CA GLN A 133 -1.94 8.33 19.29
C GLN A 133 -2.73 7.16 19.87
N LEU A 134 -3.77 6.70 19.17
CA LEU A 134 -4.77 5.78 19.69
C LEU A 134 -4.46 4.30 19.42
N ARG A 135 -3.56 4.01 18.46
CA ARG A 135 -2.97 2.67 18.24
C ARG A 135 -4.03 1.56 18.06
N PHE A 136 -5.01 1.79 17.18
CA PHE A 136 -6.08 0.83 16.90
C PHE A 136 -5.74 -0.10 15.72
N ASP A 137 -5.07 -1.23 15.96
CA ASP A 137 -4.71 -2.20 14.90
C ASP A 137 -5.94 -2.75 14.15
N ILE A 138 -6.93 -3.30 14.88
CA ILE A 138 -8.18 -3.80 14.27
C ILE A 138 -8.94 -2.67 13.57
N GLY A 139 -8.94 -1.47 14.18
CA GLY A 139 -9.58 -0.29 13.61
C GLY A 139 -8.97 0.11 12.26
N PHE A 140 -7.65 0.09 12.14
CA PHE A 140 -6.93 0.32 10.88
C PHE A 140 -7.31 -0.73 9.84
N LYS A 141 -7.25 -2.03 10.16
CA LYS A 141 -7.58 -3.12 9.22
C LYS A 141 -8.99 -3.00 8.67
N VAL A 142 -9.98 -2.78 9.54
CA VAL A 142 -11.39 -2.58 9.13
C VAL A 142 -11.52 -1.31 8.29
N HIS A 143 -10.89 -0.21 8.71
CA HIS A 143 -10.95 1.04 7.98
C HIS A 143 -10.36 0.94 6.57
N TYR A 144 -9.18 0.33 6.45
CA TYR A 144 -8.50 0.08 5.20
C TYR A 144 -9.35 -0.78 4.26
N ALA A 145 -9.93 -1.88 4.76
CA ALA A 145 -10.83 -2.73 3.97
C ALA A 145 -12.03 -1.96 3.43
N LEU A 146 -12.65 -1.09 4.23
CA LEU A 146 -13.76 -0.23 3.79
C LEU A 146 -13.33 0.73 2.67
N LEU A 147 -12.15 1.34 2.77
CA LEU A 147 -11.62 2.21 1.71
C LEU A 147 -11.40 1.42 0.40
N CYS A 148 -10.87 0.19 0.48
CA CYS A 148 -10.72 -0.67 -0.69
C CYS A 148 -12.07 -0.97 -1.35
N LEU A 149 -13.08 -1.31 -0.55
CA LEU A 149 -14.44 -1.58 -1.05
C LEU A 149 -15.07 -0.37 -1.75
N LEU A 150 -14.81 0.85 -1.27
CA LEU A 150 -15.30 2.09 -1.89
C LEU A 150 -14.70 2.34 -3.29
N CYS A 151 -13.54 1.80 -3.60
CA CYS A 151 -12.92 1.91 -4.92
C CYS A 151 -13.55 0.96 -5.96
N ILE A 152 -14.07 -0.20 -5.53
CA ILE A 152 -14.54 -1.27 -6.42
C ILE A 152 -15.61 -0.81 -7.41
N PRO A 153 -16.70 -0.10 -7.02
CA PRO A 153 -17.75 0.28 -7.96
C PRO A 153 -17.25 1.14 -9.11
N ARG A 154 -16.33 2.08 -8.82
CA ARG A 154 -15.75 2.96 -9.85
C ARG A 154 -14.75 2.23 -10.72
N MET A 155 -13.90 1.40 -10.12
CA MET A 155 -13.00 0.51 -10.87
C MET A 155 -13.77 -0.38 -11.84
N TYR A 156 -14.87 -0.98 -11.37
CA TYR A 156 -15.74 -1.80 -12.21
C TYR A 156 -16.39 -1.00 -13.34
N LYS A 157 -16.89 0.21 -13.05
CA LYS A 157 -17.40 1.13 -14.08
C LYS A 157 -16.35 1.39 -15.16
N TYR A 158 -15.10 1.71 -14.82
CA TYR A 158 -14.06 1.94 -15.81
C TYR A 158 -13.66 0.66 -16.58
N TYR A 159 -13.67 -0.50 -15.92
CA TYR A 159 -13.41 -1.78 -16.56
C TYR A 159 -14.44 -2.17 -17.64
N ILE A 160 -15.72 -1.91 -17.42
CA ILE A 160 -16.74 -2.21 -18.44
C ILE A 160 -16.69 -1.25 -19.64
N HIS A 161 -16.27 0.01 -19.42
CA HIS A 161 -16.20 1.04 -20.47
C HIS A 161 -14.89 1.03 -21.27
N THR A 162 -13.80 0.45 -20.74
CA THR A 162 -12.55 0.37 -21.52
C THR A 162 -12.70 -0.61 -22.69
N GLU A 163 -12.19 -0.25 -23.86
CA GLU A 163 -12.12 -1.14 -25.03
C GLU A 163 -10.75 -1.82 -25.17
N ASP A 164 -9.76 -1.38 -24.38
CA ASP A 164 -8.40 -1.91 -24.43
C ASP A 164 -8.34 -3.37 -23.94
N LYS A 165 -8.01 -4.28 -24.87
CA LYS A 165 -7.88 -5.71 -24.61
C LYS A 165 -6.76 -6.03 -23.61
N SER A 166 -5.65 -5.29 -23.67
CA SER A 166 -4.51 -5.45 -22.77
C SER A 166 -4.89 -5.02 -21.35
N ALA A 167 -5.59 -3.89 -21.21
CA ALA A 167 -6.09 -3.44 -19.91
C ALA A 167 -7.07 -4.44 -19.29
N LYS A 168 -8.01 -4.99 -20.09
CA LYS A 168 -8.94 -6.03 -19.61
C LYS A 168 -8.23 -7.31 -19.21
N ARG A 169 -7.21 -7.73 -19.97
CA ARG A 169 -6.41 -8.92 -19.63
C ARG A 169 -5.66 -8.71 -18.32
N LEU A 170 -5.06 -7.54 -18.13
CA LEU A 170 -4.35 -7.20 -16.90
C LEU A 170 -5.30 -7.21 -15.68
N ALA A 171 -6.49 -6.63 -15.80
CA ALA A 171 -7.48 -6.65 -14.73
C ALA A 171 -7.91 -8.08 -14.36
N LYS A 172 -8.12 -8.96 -15.35
CA LYS A 172 -8.44 -10.38 -15.09
C LYS A 172 -7.29 -11.11 -14.41
N LEU A 173 -6.06 -10.86 -14.86
CA LEU A 173 -4.87 -11.45 -14.23
C LEU A 173 -4.73 -11.00 -12.78
N TYR A 174 -4.96 -9.71 -12.49
CA TYR A 174 -4.94 -9.16 -11.14
C TYR A 174 -5.96 -9.85 -10.22
N VAL A 175 -7.21 -10.01 -10.69
CA VAL A 175 -8.24 -10.74 -9.93
C VAL A 175 -7.85 -12.20 -9.73
N ALA A 176 -7.32 -12.87 -10.76
CA ALA A 176 -6.86 -14.25 -10.65
C ALA A 176 -5.72 -14.39 -9.62
N THR A 177 -4.74 -13.48 -9.63
CA THR A 177 -3.65 -13.49 -8.64
C THR A 177 -4.14 -13.22 -7.23
N LEU A 178 -5.13 -12.32 -7.05
CA LEU A 178 -5.74 -12.09 -5.73
C LEU A 178 -6.45 -13.35 -5.21
N LEU A 179 -7.25 -14.01 -6.06
CA LEU A 179 -7.95 -15.24 -5.68
C LEU A 179 -6.96 -16.36 -5.35
N LEU A 180 -5.89 -16.51 -6.14
CA LEU A 180 -4.83 -17.48 -5.83
C LEU A 180 -4.14 -17.17 -4.51
N GLY A 181 -3.87 -15.90 -4.21
CA GLY A 181 -3.30 -15.48 -2.93
C GLY A 181 -4.21 -15.79 -1.74
N VAL A 182 -5.51 -15.54 -1.85
CA VAL A 182 -6.49 -15.87 -0.80
C VAL A 182 -6.66 -17.38 -0.61
N CYS A 183 -6.55 -18.18 -1.68
CA CYS A 183 -6.65 -19.63 -1.58
C CYS A 183 -5.36 -20.31 -1.08
N ALA A 184 -4.22 -19.62 -1.16
CA ALA A 184 -2.90 -20.16 -0.79
C ALA A 184 -2.44 -19.77 0.62
N GLY A 185 -3.12 -18.82 1.27
CA GLY A 185 -2.93 -18.44 2.68
C GLY A 185 -3.98 -19.09 3.58
#